data_AF-A0A1I7ZJ62-F1
#
_entry.id   AF-A0A1I7ZJ62-F1
#
_cell.length_a   1.000
_cell.length_b   1.000
_cell.length_c   1.000
_cell.angle_alpha   90.00
_cell.angle_beta   90.00
_cell.angle_gamma   90.00
#
_symmetry.space_group_name_H-M   'P 1'
#
loop_
_entity.id
_entity.type
_entity.pdbx_description
1 polymer ?
#
loop_
_entity_poly.entity_id
_entity_poly.type
_entity_poly.pdbx_seq_one_letter_code
_entity_poly.pdbx_strand_id
1 'polypeptide(L)'
;MDFLPYDLVEEVVNYLPRADVETIARVAARSPELEAWNLASEYQLEKRFTLDVHVRIKQTEGGPRITMSVLKNRPNYSTGWNYTKWSYAWIREVTIEQTVPWEGQRAEVQMLQALRCVSLPVDPSVHASLTSASGVGVLECCSRYVDKYGAEETDLYWKMLRATQKEFVNVTVRAGNRDPRGAIEEFAADFIQRGHFLESLDCRILSRWQGTLFGAIAPLFGRVRGRPLKIDLGLFHQDPEEIQLCVDNWWKSDGIFEDIEVSYRVDIFENAEKDDRLCESIRNKYKTAVINRHRVVLAHPSRRSSLFIENERIEIMKFRPWHIPVDFAWMESLINRWDENVMFDIRFLTFQDEDDWLKLVEKYGPLKKEDVFRNETMKRTFLEIMNPLQNEERMSLQIEERDGEYNVQHRYLDCFY
;
A
#
# COMPACT_ATOMS: atom_id res chain seq x y z
N MET A 1 -19.33 25.57 -25.31
CA MET A 1 -19.51 24.11 -25.17
C MET A 1 -20.85 23.66 -25.72
N ASP A 2 -21.83 24.56 -25.75
CA ASP A 2 -23.24 24.27 -26.02
C ASP A 2 -23.53 23.94 -27.50
N PHE A 3 -22.68 24.42 -28.42
CA PHE A 3 -22.84 24.22 -29.87
C PHE A 3 -21.86 23.18 -30.45
N LEU A 4 -21.29 22.31 -29.63
CA LEU A 4 -20.43 21.25 -30.16
C LEU A 4 -21.29 20.20 -30.91
N PRO A 5 -20.84 19.72 -32.08
CA PRO A 5 -21.56 18.67 -32.80
C PRO A 5 -21.57 17.39 -31.99
N TYR A 6 -22.66 16.62 -32.10
CA TYR A 6 -22.88 15.38 -31.34
C TYR A 6 -21.67 14.43 -31.42
N ASP A 7 -21.10 14.21 -32.59
CA ASP A 7 -19.97 13.28 -32.78
C ASP A 7 -18.75 13.66 -31.93
N LEU A 8 -18.43 14.96 -31.85
CA LEU A 8 -17.33 15.46 -31.02
C LEU A 8 -17.66 15.33 -29.53
N VAL A 9 -18.92 15.55 -29.16
CA VAL A 9 -19.37 15.37 -27.77
C VAL A 9 -19.34 13.89 -27.38
N GLU A 10 -19.79 12.97 -28.23
CA GLU A 10 -19.70 11.53 -28.00
C GLU A 10 -18.24 11.09 -27.86
N GLU A 11 -17.34 11.59 -28.72
CA GLU A 11 -15.91 11.33 -28.62
C GLU A 11 -15.34 11.80 -27.29
N VAL A 12 -15.62 13.04 -26.87
CA VAL A 12 -15.18 13.57 -25.57
C VAL A 12 -15.72 12.72 -24.42
N VAL A 13 -17.04 12.48 -24.40
CA VAL A 13 -17.69 11.69 -23.36
C VAL A 13 -17.08 10.29 -23.28
N ASN A 14 -16.76 9.67 -24.42
CA ASN A 14 -16.15 8.34 -24.48
C ASN A 14 -14.78 8.23 -23.77
N TYR A 15 -14.07 9.33 -23.54
CA TYR A 15 -12.81 9.32 -22.77
C TYR A 15 -13.00 9.61 -21.27
N LEU A 16 -14.21 9.94 -20.82
CA LEU A 16 -14.46 10.33 -19.44
C LEU A 16 -14.88 9.12 -18.58
N PRO A 17 -14.39 9.02 -17.33
CA PRO A 17 -14.85 8.04 -16.34
C PRO A 17 -16.38 8.06 -16.17
N ARG A 18 -16.97 6.92 -15.77
CA ARG A 18 -18.43 6.78 -15.65
C ARG A 18 -19.06 7.86 -14.75
N ALA A 19 -18.47 8.14 -13.59
CA ALA A 19 -18.99 9.13 -12.64
C ALA A 19 -19.04 10.56 -13.23
N ASP A 20 -18.08 10.92 -14.08
CA ASP A 20 -18.06 12.21 -14.76
C ASP A 20 -19.16 12.28 -15.82
N VAL A 21 -19.38 11.18 -16.54
CA VAL A 21 -20.48 11.08 -17.51
C VAL A 21 -21.85 11.16 -16.83
N GLU A 22 -22.03 10.52 -15.67
CA GLU A 22 -23.26 10.65 -14.86
C GLU A 22 -23.49 12.09 -14.40
N THR A 23 -22.41 12.80 -14.04
CA THR A 23 -22.49 14.21 -13.69
C THR A 23 -22.87 15.07 -14.89
N ILE A 24 -22.28 14.82 -16.07
CA ILE A 24 -22.62 15.51 -17.32
C ILE A 24 -24.08 15.27 -17.68
N ALA A 25 -24.55 14.02 -17.68
CA ALA A 25 -25.94 13.68 -18.01
C ALA A 25 -26.92 14.43 -17.10
N ARG A 26 -26.69 14.40 -15.79
CA ARG A 26 -27.53 15.09 -14.80
C ARG A 26 -27.56 16.62 -14.98
N VAL A 27 -26.43 17.23 -15.34
CA VAL A 27 -26.34 18.68 -15.57
C VAL A 27 -27.01 19.05 -16.91
N ALA A 28 -26.70 18.31 -17.97
CA ALA A 28 -27.20 18.55 -19.32
C ALA A 28 -28.72 18.33 -19.41
N ALA A 29 -29.28 17.36 -18.69
CA ALA A 29 -30.73 17.12 -18.62
C ALA A 29 -31.54 18.33 -18.10
N ARG A 30 -30.89 19.32 -17.46
CA ARG A 30 -31.52 20.54 -16.93
C ARG A 30 -31.40 21.75 -17.86
N SER A 31 -30.64 21.63 -18.96
CA SER A 31 -30.35 22.73 -19.89
C SER A 31 -30.65 22.29 -21.33
N PRO A 32 -31.69 22.83 -21.97
CA PRO A 32 -32.00 22.54 -23.37
C PRO A 32 -30.84 22.85 -24.32
N GLU A 33 -29.98 23.82 -23.97
CA GLU A 33 -28.79 24.19 -24.76
C GLU A 33 -27.72 23.10 -24.79
N LEU A 34 -27.79 22.10 -23.89
CA LEU A 34 -26.84 20.99 -23.79
C LEU A 34 -27.44 19.67 -24.31
N GLU A 35 -28.40 19.71 -25.23
CA GLU A 35 -29.08 18.52 -25.77
C GLU A 35 -28.09 17.46 -26.29
N ALA A 36 -27.07 17.85 -27.06
CA ALA A 36 -26.06 16.93 -27.57
C ALA A 36 -25.28 16.21 -26.45
N TRP A 37 -24.95 16.93 -25.37
CA TRP A 37 -24.29 16.39 -24.19
C TRP A 37 -25.19 15.42 -23.44
N ASN A 38 -26.46 15.77 -23.26
CA ASN A 38 -27.44 14.90 -22.62
C ASN A 38 -27.59 13.59 -23.41
N LEU A 39 -27.81 13.67 -24.72
CA LEU A 39 -27.96 12.49 -25.58
C LEU A 39 -26.70 11.61 -25.57
N ALA A 40 -25.52 12.20 -25.75
CA ALA A 40 -24.27 11.44 -25.81
C ALA A 40 -23.93 10.78 -24.47
N SER A 41 -24.15 11.47 -23.35
CA SER A 41 -23.89 10.94 -22.01
C SER A 41 -24.86 9.82 -21.62
N GLU A 42 -26.17 9.99 -21.82
CA GLU A 42 -27.18 8.94 -21.61
C GLU A 42 -26.88 7.71 -22.47
N TYR A 43 -26.57 7.93 -23.76
CA TYR A 43 -26.23 6.84 -24.66
C TYR A 43 -24.96 6.10 -24.22
N GLN A 44 -23.92 6.81 -23.80
CA GLN A 44 -22.71 6.21 -23.27
C GLN A 44 -22.98 5.43 -21.97
N LEU A 45 -23.77 5.97 -21.04
CA LEU A 45 -24.14 5.26 -19.80
C LEU A 45 -24.92 3.97 -20.06
N GLU A 46 -25.77 3.95 -21.09
CA GLU A 46 -26.54 2.78 -21.50
C GLU A 46 -25.69 1.73 -22.22
N LYS A 47 -24.76 2.16 -23.10
CA LYS A 47 -24.00 1.23 -23.95
C LYS A 47 -22.70 0.74 -23.32
N ARG A 48 -22.12 1.46 -22.36
CA ARG A 48 -20.86 1.09 -21.69
C ARG A 48 -20.93 -0.25 -21.00
N PHE A 49 -19.80 -0.94 -21.04
CA PHE A 49 -19.60 -2.20 -20.32
C PHE A 49 -18.14 -2.33 -19.91
N THR A 50 -17.92 -3.06 -18.83
CA THR A 50 -16.57 -3.35 -18.35
C THR A 50 -16.07 -4.69 -18.89
N LEU A 51 -14.75 -4.82 -18.96
CA LEU A 51 -14.04 -6.00 -19.44
C LEU A 51 -13.08 -6.52 -18.38
N ASP A 52 -13.04 -7.84 -18.27
CA ASP A 52 -11.91 -8.55 -17.65
C ASP A 52 -11.09 -9.19 -18.75
N VAL A 53 -9.85 -8.76 -18.87
CA VAL A 53 -8.93 -9.19 -19.90
C VAL A 53 -7.87 -10.06 -19.25
N HIS A 54 -7.83 -11.34 -19.62
CA HIS A 54 -6.79 -12.25 -19.13
C HIS A 54 -5.92 -12.71 -20.29
N VAL A 55 -4.68 -12.25 -20.29
CA VAL A 55 -3.66 -12.61 -21.28
C VAL A 55 -2.67 -13.57 -20.66
N ARG A 56 -2.37 -14.64 -21.39
CA ARG A 56 -1.34 -15.62 -21.04
C ARG A 56 -0.36 -15.75 -22.17
N ILE A 57 0.91 -15.67 -21.83
CA ILE A 57 2.03 -15.92 -22.72
C ILE A 57 2.66 -17.24 -22.29
N LYS A 58 2.94 -18.10 -23.27
CA LYS A 58 3.53 -19.41 -23.03
C LYS A 58 4.58 -19.71 -24.09
N GLN A 59 5.72 -20.25 -23.69
CA GLN A 59 6.67 -20.83 -24.64
C GLN A 59 6.14 -22.15 -25.22
N THR A 60 6.21 -22.29 -26.54
CA THR A 60 5.98 -23.57 -27.24
C THR A 60 7.19 -23.94 -28.10
N GLU A 61 7.19 -25.15 -28.68
CA GLU A 61 8.24 -25.58 -29.63
C GLU A 61 8.37 -24.62 -30.82
N GLY A 62 7.27 -23.99 -31.24
CA GLY A 62 7.24 -23.02 -32.34
C GLY A 62 7.44 -21.57 -31.93
N GLY A 63 7.92 -21.29 -30.70
CA GLY A 63 8.06 -19.94 -30.17
C GLY A 63 6.97 -19.56 -29.14
N PRO A 64 6.99 -18.31 -28.64
CA PRO A 64 6.00 -17.84 -27.68
C PRO A 64 4.62 -17.70 -28.32
N ARG A 65 3.59 -18.17 -27.63
CA ARG A 65 2.19 -18.05 -28.05
C ARG A 65 1.42 -17.22 -27.06
N ILE A 66 0.53 -16.38 -27.58
CA ILE A 66 -0.36 -15.53 -26.79
C ILE A 66 -1.74 -16.16 -26.81
N THR A 67 -2.30 -16.42 -25.64
CA THR A 67 -3.70 -16.80 -25.49
C THR A 67 -4.42 -15.75 -24.66
N MET A 68 -5.68 -15.49 -25.00
CA MET A 68 -6.44 -14.44 -24.33
C MET A 68 -7.89 -14.88 -24.12
N SER A 69 -8.44 -14.53 -22.96
CA SER A 69 -9.86 -14.59 -22.69
C SER A 69 -10.33 -13.22 -22.26
N VAL A 70 -11.41 -12.72 -22.88
CA VAL A 70 -12.01 -11.44 -22.53
C VAL A 70 -13.46 -11.66 -22.14
N LEU A 71 -13.79 -11.33 -20.90
CA LEU A 71 -15.15 -11.40 -20.37
C LEU A 71 -15.74 -10.00 -20.35
N LYS A 72 -16.89 -9.85 -20.99
CA LYS A 72 -17.74 -8.67 -20.89
C LYS A 72 -18.62 -8.80 -19.67
N ASN A 73 -18.48 -7.86 -18.75
CA ASN A 73 -19.24 -7.80 -17.51
C ASN A 73 -20.42 -6.86 -17.61
N ARG A 74 -21.54 -7.33 -17.04
CA ARG A 74 -22.75 -6.56 -16.78
C ARG A 74 -23.17 -6.84 -15.34
N PRO A 75 -24.00 -5.98 -14.73
CA PRO A 75 -24.37 -6.11 -13.31
C PRO A 75 -24.84 -7.50 -12.87
N ASN A 76 -25.41 -8.30 -13.77
CA ASN A 76 -26.02 -9.59 -13.44
C ASN A 76 -25.35 -10.82 -14.08
N TYR A 77 -24.41 -10.64 -15.02
CA TYR A 77 -23.82 -11.76 -15.75
C TYR A 77 -22.56 -11.35 -16.54
N SER A 78 -21.73 -12.34 -16.85
CA SER A 78 -20.54 -12.19 -17.70
C SER A 78 -20.67 -13.06 -18.96
N THR A 79 -20.25 -12.53 -20.11
CA THR A 79 -20.25 -13.26 -21.38
C THR A 79 -18.91 -13.10 -22.09
N GLY A 80 -18.52 -14.08 -22.92
CA GLY A 80 -17.37 -13.91 -23.82
C GLY A 80 -17.56 -12.69 -24.72
N TRP A 81 -16.52 -11.85 -24.81
CA TRP A 81 -16.57 -10.68 -25.69
C TRP A 81 -16.10 -11.04 -27.10
N ASN A 82 -16.82 -10.54 -28.10
CA ASN A 82 -16.57 -10.82 -29.51
C ASN A 82 -15.67 -9.78 -30.20
N TYR A 83 -14.95 -8.94 -29.45
CA TYR A 83 -14.05 -7.91 -29.99
C TYR A 83 -14.75 -6.89 -30.91
N THR A 84 -16.02 -6.61 -30.66
CA THR A 84 -16.77 -5.54 -31.33
C THR A 84 -17.14 -4.45 -30.33
N LYS A 85 -17.50 -3.25 -30.83
CA LYS A 85 -17.98 -2.13 -29.99
C LYS A 85 -16.95 -1.64 -28.97
N TRP A 86 -15.71 -1.44 -29.44
CA TRP A 86 -14.57 -0.97 -28.64
C TRP A 86 -14.81 0.40 -27.99
N SER A 87 -15.57 1.27 -28.65
CA SER A 87 -15.93 2.62 -28.17
C SER A 87 -16.86 2.63 -26.96
N TYR A 88 -17.21 1.47 -26.38
CA TYR A 88 -17.98 1.40 -25.15
C TYR A 88 -17.33 0.45 -24.13
N ALA A 89 -16.16 -0.08 -24.46
CA ALA A 89 -15.46 -1.06 -23.66
C ALA A 89 -14.47 -0.38 -22.72
N TRP A 90 -14.60 -0.65 -21.43
CA TRP A 90 -13.72 -0.14 -20.39
C TRP A 90 -13.12 -1.32 -19.62
N ILE A 91 -11.87 -1.20 -19.18
CA ILE A 91 -11.21 -2.22 -18.39
C ILE A 91 -11.64 -2.09 -16.93
N ARG A 92 -12.06 -3.23 -16.35
CA ARG A 92 -12.18 -3.43 -14.91
C ARG A 92 -10.99 -4.22 -14.39
N GLU A 93 -10.59 -5.26 -15.10
CA GLU A 93 -9.53 -6.15 -14.65
C GLU A 93 -8.62 -6.53 -15.81
N VAL A 94 -7.31 -6.44 -15.60
CA VAL A 94 -6.31 -7.00 -16.51
C VAL A 94 -5.46 -7.97 -15.73
N THR A 95 -5.35 -9.19 -16.23
CA THR A 95 -4.35 -10.14 -15.77
C THR A 95 -3.41 -10.49 -16.91
N ILE A 96 -2.10 -10.32 -16.73
CA ILE A 96 -1.07 -10.70 -17.69
C ILE A 96 -0.13 -11.70 -17.01
N GLU A 97 -0.09 -12.92 -17.52
CA GLU A 97 0.70 -14.01 -16.94
C GLU A 97 1.68 -14.61 -17.95
N GLN A 98 2.88 -14.93 -17.48
CA GLN A 98 3.78 -15.86 -18.15
C GLN A 98 3.68 -17.22 -17.44
N THR A 99 3.21 -18.24 -18.16
CA THR A 99 2.87 -19.52 -17.53
C THR A 99 3.65 -20.68 -18.13
N VAL A 100 3.93 -21.69 -17.31
CA VAL A 100 4.27 -23.02 -17.82
C VAL A 100 3.07 -23.59 -18.59
N PRO A 101 3.29 -24.46 -19.59
CA PRO A 101 2.22 -25.03 -20.40
C PRO A 101 1.25 -25.83 -19.51
N TRP A 102 0.16 -25.18 -19.09
CA TRP A 102 -1.01 -25.82 -18.53
C TRP A 102 -2.04 -26.03 -19.63
N GLU A 103 -2.73 -27.16 -19.59
CA GLU A 103 -3.78 -27.55 -20.53
C GLU A 103 -5.08 -26.78 -20.23
N GLY A 104 -5.06 -25.47 -20.52
CA GLY A 104 -6.28 -24.67 -20.61
C GLY A 104 -6.54 -24.34 -22.08
N GLN A 105 -7.70 -24.74 -22.62
CA GLN A 105 -8.14 -24.30 -23.94
C GLN A 105 -8.53 -22.83 -23.87
N ARG A 106 -7.62 -21.96 -24.31
CA ARG A 106 -7.91 -20.55 -24.62
C ARG A 106 -7.64 -20.29 -26.08
N ALA A 107 -8.38 -19.34 -26.65
CA ALA A 107 -8.15 -18.90 -28.02
C ALA A 107 -6.75 -18.30 -28.12
N GLU A 108 -5.97 -18.80 -29.07
CA GLU A 108 -4.71 -18.18 -29.49
C GLU A 108 -5.04 -16.89 -30.24
N VAL A 109 -4.31 -15.81 -29.94
CA VAL A 109 -4.55 -14.48 -30.51
C VAL A 109 -3.25 -13.88 -31.02
N GLN A 110 -3.37 -12.97 -31.98
CA GLN A 110 -2.23 -12.20 -32.47
C GLN A 110 -1.83 -11.12 -31.47
N MET A 111 -0.54 -10.75 -31.45
CA MET A 111 0.00 -9.72 -30.56
C MET A 111 -0.74 -8.40 -30.64
N LEU A 112 -1.04 -7.91 -31.85
CA LEU A 112 -1.77 -6.65 -32.05
C LEU A 112 -3.16 -6.66 -31.39
N GLN A 113 -3.84 -7.80 -31.43
CA GLN A 113 -5.16 -7.95 -30.80
C GLN A 113 -5.05 -7.90 -29.27
N ALA A 114 -4.05 -8.57 -28.70
CA ALA A 114 -3.79 -8.53 -27.26
C ALA A 114 -3.42 -7.11 -26.79
N LEU A 115 -2.49 -6.45 -27.49
CA LEU A 115 -2.06 -5.08 -27.20
C LEU A 115 -3.25 -4.11 -27.22
N ARG A 116 -4.12 -4.22 -28.24
CA ARG A 116 -5.32 -3.38 -28.33
C ARG A 116 -6.29 -3.60 -27.18
N CYS A 117 -6.41 -4.84 -26.66
CA CYS A 117 -7.32 -5.14 -25.55
C CYS A 117 -6.80 -4.59 -24.22
N VAL A 118 -5.50 -4.76 -23.92
CA VAL A 118 -4.93 -4.30 -22.65
C VAL A 118 -4.72 -2.78 -22.60
N SER A 119 -4.76 -2.10 -23.75
CA SER A 119 -4.64 -0.64 -23.85
C SER A 119 -5.99 0.09 -23.84
N LEU A 120 -7.12 -0.61 -23.63
CA LEU A 120 -8.43 0.04 -23.53
C LEU A 120 -8.50 0.97 -22.31
N PRO A 121 -9.37 2.00 -22.32
CA PRO A 121 -9.57 2.89 -21.16
C PRO A 121 -9.93 2.11 -19.89
N VAL A 122 -9.44 2.54 -18.73
CA VAL A 122 -9.69 1.91 -17.42
C VAL A 122 -10.76 2.70 -16.68
N ASP A 123 -11.75 2.03 -16.10
CA ASP A 123 -12.79 2.69 -15.31
C ASP A 123 -12.38 2.69 -13.83
N PRO A 124 -11.89 3.82 -13.27
CA PRO A 124 -11.45 3.85 -11.88
C PRO A 124 -12.61 3.67 -10.89
N SER A 125 -13.86 3.94 -11.30
CA SER A 125 -15.03 3.87 -10.41
C SER A 125 -15.41 2.44 -10.00
N VAL A 126 -14.90 1.44 -10.71
CA VAL A 126 -15.15 0.01 -10.43
C VAL A 126 -13.98 -0.67 -9.71
N HIS A 127 -13.12 0.10 -9.05
CA HIS A 127 -11.91 -0.37 -8.36
C HIS A 127 -11.02 -1.22 -9.27
N ALA A 128 -10.76 -0.71 -10.49
CA ALA A 128 -10.09 -1.47 -11.52
C ALA A 128 -8.72 -1.99 -11.06
N SER A 129 -8.39 -3.22 -11.47
CA SER A 129 -7.18 -3.92 -11.05
C SER A 129 -6.31 -4.39 -12.23
N LEU A 130 -4.99 -4.29 -12.04
CA LEU A 130 -3.99 -4.86 -12.92
C LEU A 130 -3.17 -5.88 -12.13
N THR A 131 -3.22 -7.15 -12.54
CA THR A 131 -2.39 -8.22 -12.00
C THR A 131 -1.40 -8.69 -13.06
N SER A 132 -0.15 -8.78 -12.67
CA SER A 132 0.96 -9.16 -13.53
C SER A 132 1.79 -10.21 -12.85
N ALA A 133 2.02 -11.35 -13.50
CA ALA A 133 2.83 -12.43 -12.94
C ALA A 133 3.80 -12.99 -13.98
N SER A 134 5.09 -12.78 -13.73
CA SER A 134 6.21 -13.37 -14.46
C SER A 134 6.72 -14.58 -13.67
N GLY A 135 6.57 -15.79 -14.23
CA GLY A 135 7.11 -17.02 -13.63
C GLY A 135 6.19 -17.73 -12.62
N VAL A 136 6.38 -19.04 -12.48
CA VAL A 136 5.52 -19.89 -11.64
C VAL A 136 5.70 -19.53 -10.16
N GLY A 137 4.59 -19.21 -9.49
CA GLY A 137 4.50 -19.03 -8.03
C GLY A 137 4.74 -20.31 -7.22
N VAL A 138 5.63 -21.20 -7.66
CA VAL A 138 6.13 -22.27 -6.81
C VAL A 138 7.12 -21.63 -5.86
N LEU A 139 6.75 -21.62 -4.58
CA LEU A 139 7.58 -21.38 -3.40
C LEU A 139 9.10 -21.34 -3.71
N GLU A 140 9.74 -20.28 -3.24
CA GLU A 140 11.18 -19.94 -3.34
C GLU A 140 12.18 -21.10 -3.15
N CYS A 141 11.74 -22.23 -2.63
CA CYS A 141 12.56 -23.40 -2.34
C CYS A 141 12.94 -24.25 -3.58
N CYS A 142 12.31 -24.06 -4.75
CA CYS A 142 12.49 -24.95 -5.91
C CYS A 142 13.27 -24.28 -7.06
N SER A 143 14.54 -23.92 -6.82
CA SER A 143 15.47 -23.29 -7.77
C SER A 143 15.71 -24.06 -9.09
N ARG A 144 15.21 -25.30 -9.24
CA ARG A 144 15.48 -26.15 -10.42
C ARG A 144 14.60 -25.89 -11.64
N TYR A 145 13.56 -25.06 -11.55
CA TYR A 145 12.66 -24.78 -12.69
C TYR A 145 12.91 -23.43 -13.37
N VAL A 146 13.93 -22.68 -12.94
CA VAL A 146 14.16 -21.28 -13.34
C VAL A 146 14.58 -21.13 -14.82
N ASP A 147 14.94 -22.22 -15.51
CA ASP A 147 15.60 -22.11 -16.82
C ASP A 147 14.75 -22.11 -18.09
N LYS A 148 13.43 -22.20 -18.00
CA LYS A 148 12.61 -22.52 -19.20
C LYS A 148 12.00 -21.34 -19.98
N TYR A 149 12.07 -20.10 -19.50
CA TYR A 149 11.45 -18.96 -20.21
C TYR A 149 12.40 -18.34 -21.25
N GLY A 150 11.92 -18.18 -22.48
CA GLY A 150 12.67 -17.57 -23.58
C GLY A 150 12.67 -16.04 -23.53
N ALA A 151 13.72 -15.40 -24.05
CA ALA A 151 13.83 -13.92 -24.09
C ALA A 151 12.68 -13.26 -24.87
N GLU A 152 12.18 -13.92 -25.93
CA GLU A 152 11.06 -13.43 -26.73
C GLU A 152 9.74 -13.41 -25.95
N GLU A 153 9.50 -14.40 -25.09
CA GLU A 153 8.33 -14.46 -24.22
C GLU A 153 8.35 -13.31 -23.20
N THR A 154 9.51 -13.03 -22.62
CA THR A 154 9.75 -11.89 -21.72
C THR A 154 9.52 -10.57 -22.45
N ASP A 155 10.02 -10.39 -23.67
CA ASP A 155 9.76 -9.19 -24.47
C ASP A 155 8.27 -8.97 -24.76
N LEU A 156 7.52 -10.01 -25.13
CA LEU A 156 6.08 -9.92 -25.35
C LEU A 156 5.31 -9.53 -24.07
N TYR A 157 5.67 -10.10 -22.93
CA TYR A 157 5.09 -9.76 -21.63
C TYR A 157 5.28 -8.28 -21.32
N TRP A 158 6.50 -7.79 -21.49
CA TRP A 158 6.85 -6.40 -21.26
C TRP A 158 6.13 -5.43 -22.19
N LYS A 159 5.99 -5.80 -23.46
CA LYS A 159 5.21 -5.02 -24.42
C LYS A 159 3.75 -4.89 -23.99
N MET A 160 3.15 -5.96 -23.45
CA MET A 160 1.76 -5.92 -22.97
C MET A 160 1.61 -5.09 -21.72
N LEU A 161 2.51 -5.25 -20.73
CA LEU A 161 2.50 -4.41 -19.53
C LEU A 161 2.66 -2.94 -19.84
N ARG A 162 3.59 -2.58 -20.73
CA ARG A 162 3.79 -1.17 -21.13
C ARG A 162 2.60 -0.59 -21.89
N ALA A 163 1.78 -1.43 -22.51
CA ALA A 163 0.58 -1.02 -23.22
C ALA A 163 -0.62 -0.78 -22.29
N THR A 164 -0.57 -1.21 -21.03
CA THR A 164 -1.66 -0.97 -20.08
C THR A 164 -1.74 0.50 -19.69
N GLN A 165 -2.96 0.99 -19.48
CA GLN A 165 -3.18 2.33 -18.95
C GLN A 165 -2.76 2.44 -17.47
N LYS A 166 -2.75 3.67 -16.92
CA LYS A 166 -2.19 3.96 -15.58
C LYS A 166 -3.26 4.33 -14.55
N GLU A 167 -4.53 4.33 -14.92
CA GLU A 167 -5.66 4.66 -14.05
C GLU A 167 -6.18 3.49 -13.21
N PHE A 168 -5.43 2.39 -13.11
CA PHE A 168 -5.77 1.29 -12.20
C PHE A 168 -5.67 1.72 -10.74
N VAL A 169 -6.65 1.28 -9.94
CA VAL A 169 -6.72 1.53 -8.50
C VAL A 169 -5.85 0.54 -7.74
N ASN A 170 -5.87 -0.72 -8.17
CA ASN A 170 -5.12 -1.81 -7.57
C ASN A 170 -4.13 -2.38 -8.58
N VAL A 171 -2.85 -2.44 -8.21
CA VAL A 171 -1.80 -2.99 -9.07
C VAL A 171 -1.04 -4.06 -8.32
N THR A 172 -0.94 -5.24 -8.89
CA THR A 172 -0.11 -6.33 -8.37
C THR A 172 0.89 -6.73 -9.43
N VAL A 173 2.18 -6.59 -9.14
CA VAL A 173 3.28 -6.96 -10.04
C VAL A 173 4.17 -7.98 -9.36
N ARG A 174 4.25 -9.17 -9.94
CA ARG A 174 5.11 -10.25 -9.46
C ARG A 174 6.18 -10.53 -10.51
N ALA A 175 7.42 -10.37 -10.05
CA ALA A 175 8.63 -10.53 -10.82
C ALA A 175 9.25 -11.90 -10.63
N GLY A 176 9.81 -12.47 -11.69
CA GLY A 176 10.75 -13.57 -11.59
C GLY A 176 12.20 -13.07 -11.62
N ASN A 177 13.16 -13.96 -11.34
CA ASN A 177 14.60 -13.64 -11.43
C ASN A 177 15.10 -13.27 -12.84
N ARG A 178 14.26 -13.43 -13.87
CA ARG A 178 14.61 -13.20 -15.28
C ARG A 178 14.15 -11.86 -15.81
N ASP A 179 13.53 -11.02 -14.97
CA ASP A 179 13.11 -9.71 -15.44
C ASP A 179 14.35 -8.88 -15.85
N PRO A 180 14.29 -8.16 -16.99
CA PRO A 180 15.36 -7.27 -17.40
C PRO A 180 15.69 -6.36 -16.21
N ARG A 181 16.98 -6.23 -15.87
CA ARG A 181 17.43 -5.55 -14.65
C ARG A 181 16.70 -4.21 -14.49
N GLY A 182 15.89 -4.10 -13.43
CA GLY A 182 15.15 -2.88 -13.09
C GLY A 182 13.82 -2.65 -13.82
N ALA A 183 13.43 -3.46 -14.81
CA ALA A 183 12.22 -3.17 -15.61
C ALA A 183 10.91 -3.17 -14.79
N ILE A 184 10.78 -4.05 -13.79
CA ILE A 184 9.62 -4.04 -12.87
C ILE A 184 9.67 -2.87 -11.92
N GLU A 185 10.87 -2.55 -11.45
CA GLU A 185 11.09 -1.41 -10.59
C GLU A 185 10.70 -0.10 -11.29
N GLU A 186 11.17 0.10 -12.53
CA GLU A 186 10.81 1.23 -13.39
C GLU A 186 9.29 1.25 -13.66
N PHE A 187 8.70 0.10 -13.93
CA PHE A 187 7.26 0.00 -14.17
C PHE A 187 6.42 0.34 -12.93
N ALA A 188 6.82 -0.13 -11.75
CA ALA A 188 6.15 0.17 -10.49
C ALA A 188 6.33 1.64 -10.10
N ALA A 189 7.55 2.17 -10.23
CA ALA A 189 7.87 3.59 -10.05
C ALA A 189 7.01 4.47 -10.97
N ASP A 190 6.83 4.04 -12.22
CA ASP A 190 5.98 4.72 -13.19
C ASP A 190 4.51 4.79 -12.75
N PHE A 191 3.97 3.71 -12.19
CA PHE A 191 2.62 3.69 -11.61
C PHE A 191 2.50 4.57 -10.38
N ILE A 192 3.53 4.64 -9.53
CA ILE A 192 3.55 5.53 -8.37
C ILE A 192 3.53 7.01 -8.81
N GLN A 193 4.33 7.35 -9.82
CA GLN A 193 4.48 8.73 -10.29
C GLN A 193 3.27 9.22 -11.11
N ARG A 194 2.70 8.36 -11.95
CA ARG A 194 1.64 8.75 -12.91
C ARG A 194 0.25 8.20 -12.58
N GLY A 195 0.15 7.20 -11.70
CA GLY A 195 -1.11 6.58 -11.30
C GLY A 195 -1.87 7.43 -10.30
N HIS A 196 -2.58 8.45 -10.79
CA HIS A 196 -3.39 9.33 -9.93
C HIS A 196 -4.45 8.58 -9.13
N PHE A 197 -4.94 7.46 -9.64
CA PHE A 197 -5.98 6.63 -9.01
C PHE A 197 -5.44 5.50 -8.13
N LEU A 198 -4.12 5.32 -8.06
CA LEU A 198 -3.52 4.20 -7.34
C LEU A 198 -3.84 4.29 -5.83
N GLU A 199 -4.45 3.23 -5.29
CA GLU A 199 -4.74 3.05 -3.87
C GLU A 199 -3.97 1.86 -3.29
N SER A 200 -3.65 0.85 -4.09
CA SER A 200 -2.89 -0.32 -3.66
C SER A 200 -1.87 -0.76 -4.70
N LEU A 201 -0.63 -1.00 -4.28
CA LEU A 201 0.44 -1.60 -5.08
C LEU A 201 1.08 -2.77 -4.32
N ASP A 202 0.92 -4.01 -4.80
CA ASP A 202 1.66 -5.20 -4.32
C ASP A 202 2.75 -5.53 -5.35
N CYS A 203 3.99 -5.16 -5.06
CA CYS A 203 5.14 -5.32 -5.94
C CYS A 203 6.14 -6.30 -5.32
N ARG A 204 6.13 -7.56 -5.77
CA ARG A 204 7.04 -8.59 -5.26
C ARG A 204 8.20 -8.78 -6.22
N ILE A 205 9.33 -8.18 -5.88
CA ILE A 205 10.56 -8.25 -6.67
C ILE A 205 11.62 -8.98 -5.86
N LEU A 206 12.18 -10.08 -6.39
CA LEU A 206 13.28 -10.81 -5.74
C LEU A 206 14.66 -10.14 -5.92
N SER A 207 14.71 -8.95 -6.49
CA SER A 207 15.95 -8.31 -6.92
C SER A 207 16.42 -7.25 -5.93
N ARG A 208 17.73 -7.19 -5.68
CA ARG A 208 18.39 -6.25 -4.76
C ARG A 208 18.49 -4.80 -5.27
N TRP A 209 17.68 -4.40 -6.25
CA TRP A 209 17.77 -3.09 -6.91
C TRP A 209 16.45 -2.35 -6.69
N GLN A 210 16.47 -1.36 -5.80
CA GLN A 210 15.27 -0.74 -5.25
C GLN A 210 15.32 0.81 -5.15
N GLY A 211 16.46 1.43 -5.48
CA GLY A 211 16.64 2.88 -5.39
C GLY A 211 15.76 3.71 -6.33
N THR A 212 15.38 3.17 -7.49
CA THR A 212 14.43 3.84 -8.40
C THR A 212 13.04 3.87 -7.78
N LEU A 213 12.64 2.78 -7.12
CA LEU A 213 11.32 2.67 -6.51
C LEU A 213 11.19 3.62 -5.32
N PHE A 214 12.17 3.65 -4.43
CA PHE A 214 12.17 4.59 -3.31
C PHE A 214 12.31 6.06 -3.76
N GLY A 215 13.02 6.31 -4.86
CA GLY A 215 13.02 7.62 -5.52
C GLY A 215 11.63 8.08 -5.97
N ALA A 216 10.74 7.13 -6.34
CA ALA A 216 9.34 7.42 -6.67
C ALA A 216 8.42 7.49 -5.43
N ILE A 217 8.68 6.68 -4.41
CA ILE A 217 7.90 6.62 -3.16
C ILE A 217 8.11 7.87 -2.30
N ALA A 218 9.37 8.28 -2.08
CA ALA A 218 9.67 9.30 -1.10
C ALA A 218 8.95 10.65 -1.34
N PRO A 219 8.78 11.15 -2.59
CA PRO A 219 7.99 12.34 -2.84
C PRO A 219 6.51 12.24 -2.43
N LEU A 220 5.93 11.04 -2.32
CA LEU A 220 4.55 10.84 -1.89
C LEU A 220 4.35 11.27 -0.43
N PHE A 221 5.37 11.10 0.40
CA PHE A 221 5.33 11.51 1.80
C PHE A 221 5.34 13.03 1.98
N GLY A 222 5.77 13.78 0.96
CA GLY A 222 5.83 15.25 0.98
C GLY A 222 4.66 15.95 0.29
N ARG A 223 3.67 15.21 -0.25
CA ARG A 223 2.59 15.77 -1.08
C ARG A 223 1.23 15.23 -0.67
N VAL A 224 0.22 16.07 -0.78
CA VAL A 224 -1.19 15.72 -0.57
C VAL A 224 -1.73 15.03 -1.83
N ARG A 225 -2.16 13.77 -1.72
CA ARG A 225 -2.81 12.97 -2.78
C ARG A 225 -4.34 13.05 -2.74
N GLY A 226 -4.92 13.32 -1.59
CA GLY A 226 -6.36 13.31 -1.34
C GLY A 226 -6.98 11.91 -1.30
N ARG A 227 -6.17 10.84 -1.28
CA ARG A 227 -6.63 9.44 -1.26
C ARG A 227 -5.62 8.52 -0.56
N PRO A 228 -6.09 7.41 0.05
CA PRO A 228 -5.20 6.43 0.66
C PRO A 228 -4.22 5.79 -0.33
N LEU A 229 -3.10 5.30 0.18
CA LEU A 229 -2.13 4.50 -0.56
C LEU A 229 -1.54 3.41 0.32
N LYS A 230 -1.62 2.17 -0.14
CA LYS A 230 -0.87 1.05 0.43
C LYS A 230 0.10 0.50 -0.61
N ILE A 231 1.39 0.44 -0.25
CA ILE A 231 2.44 -0.18 -1.06
C ILE A 231 2.97 -1.38 -0.27
N ASP A 232 3.01 -2.56 -0.87
CA ASP A 232 3.67 -3.76 -0.35
C ASP A 232 4.80 -4.12 -1.32
N LEU A 233 6.04 -4.09 -0.86
CA LEU A 233 7.23 -4.34 -1.68
C LEU A 233 7.74 -5.79 -1.61
N GLY A 234 7.05 -6.67 -0.88
CA GLY A 234 7.51 -8.04 -0.67
C GLY A 234 8.87 -8.08 0.04
N LEU A 235 9.76 -9.00 -0.34
CA LEU A 235 11.10 -9.09 0.26
C LEU A 235 11.96 -7.89 -0.15
N PHE A 236 12.45 -7.15 0.85
CA PHE A 236 13.13 -5.88 0.65
C PHE A 236 14.41 -5.81 1.47
N HIS A 237 15.47 -5.31 0.86
CA HIS A 237 16.70 -5.01 1.57
C HIS A 237 16.62 -3.57 2.05
N GLN A 238 16.36 -3.37 3.34
CA GLN A 238 16.22 -2.03 3.88
C GLN A 238 17.55 -1.26 3.73
N ASP A 239 17.52 -0.18 2.95
CA ASP A 239 18.53 0.86 2.95
C ASP A 239 18.07 2.02 3.86
N PRO A 240 18.75 2.27 4.98
CA PRO A 240 18.41 3.38 5.87
C PRO A 240 18.33 4.75 5.16
N GLU A 241 19.11 4.97 4.10
CA GLU A 241 19.11 6.23 3.35
C GLU A 241 17.79 6.46 2.59
N GLU A 242 17.18 5.40 2.08
CA GLU A 242 15.91 5.44 1.36
C GLU A 242 14.74 5.74 2.30
N ILE A 243 14.72 5.12 3.48
CA ILE A 243 13.75 5.44 4.54
C ILE A 243 13.96 6.88 5.01
N GLN A 244 15.21 7.29 5.22
CA GLN A 244 15.54 8.67 5.59
C GLN A 244 15.03 9.68 4.56
N LEU A 245 15.06 9.35 3.27
CA LEU A 245 14.49 10.19 2.21
C LEU A 245 12.97 10.38 2.37
N CYS A 246 12.24 9.32 2.74
CA CYS A 246 10.79 9.40 3.02
C CYS A 246 10.53 10.30 4.23
N VAL A 247 11.30 10.13 5.32
CA VAL A 247 11.23 10.96 6.54
C VAL A 247 11.48 12.43 6.21
N ASP A 248 12.50 12.73 5.40
CA ASP A 248 12.87 14.09 5.01
C ASP A 248 11.79 14.78 4.18
N ASN A 249 11.16 14.06 3.25
CA ASN A 249 10.07 14.60 2.44
C ASN A 249 8.83 14.88 3.30
N TRP A 250 8.47 13.95 4.18
CA TRP A 250 7.37 14.13 5.13
C TRP A 250 7.61 15.31 6.08
N TRP A 251 8.81 15.42 6.66
CA TRP A 251 9.14 16.48 7.62
C TRP A 251 9.08 17.89 7.02
N LYS A 252 9.29 18.01 5.70
CA LYS A 252 9.21 19.28 4.95
C LYS A 252 7.80 19.58 4.43
N SER A 253 6.85 18.67 4.61
CA SER A 253 5.45 18.86 4.20
C SER A 253 4.71 19.82 5.13
N ASP A 254 3.41 20.02 4.89
CA ASP A 254 2.53 20.74 5.81
C ASP A 254 2.02 19.86 6.99
N GLY A 255 2.35 18.57 6.97
CA GLY A 255 1.94 17.57 7.93
C GLY A 255 0.46 17.21 7.86
N ILE A 256 -0.24 17.50 6.77
CA ILE A 256 -1.61 17.00 6.57
C ILE A 256 -1.59 15.47 6.67
N PHE A 257 -2.51 14.93 7.46
CA PHE A 257 -2.67 13.49 7.57
C PHE A 257 -3.27 12.94 6.27
N GLU A 258 -2.55 11.99 5.68
CA GLU A 258 -3.04 11.10 4.62
C GLU A 258 -2.66 9.67 4.98
N ASP A 259 -3.53 8.73 4.61
CA ASP A 259 -3.32 7.32 4.88
C ASP A 259 -2.35 6.74 3.84
N ILE A 260 -1.05 6.85 4.11
CA ILE A 260 0.03 6.33 3.25
C ILE A 260 0.80 5.29 4.06
N GLU A 261 0.82 4.05 3.57
CA GLU A 261 1.54 2.93 4.15
C GLU A 261 2.45 2.31 3.09
N VAL A 262 3.72 2.15 3.43
CA VAL A 262 4.67 1.35 2.65
C VAL A 262 5.15 0.23 3.55
N SER A 263 4.84 -1.00 3.15
CA SER A 263 5.17 -2.24 3.84
C SER A 263 6.16 -3.05 3.00
N TYR A 264 7.00 -3.80 3.68
CA TYR A 264 8.04 -4.64 3.11
C TYR A 264 8.43 -5.72 4.11
N ARG A 265 8.99 -6.82 3.63
CA ARG A 265 9.45 -7.95 4.43
C ARG A 265 10.95 -7.92 4.51
N VAL A 266 11.47 -7.90 5.73
CA VAL A 266 12.91 -8.03 5.96
C VAL A 266 13.28 -9.49 5.83
N ASP A 267 14.38 -9.77 5.14
CA ASP A 267 14.95 -11.13 5.14
C ASP A 267 15.35 -11.47 6.59
N ILE A 268 14.85 -12.58 7.13
CA ILE A 268 15.01 -13.00 8.54
C ILE A 268 16.51 -13.10 8.92
N PHE A 269 17.38 -13.23 7.92
CA PHE A 269 18.82 -13.30 8.11
C PHE A 269 19.54 -11.94 8.12
N GLU A 270 18.84 -10.83 7.92
CA GLU A 270 19.44 -9.49 7.93
C GLU A 270 19.40 -8.82 9.31
N ASN A 271 20.55 -8.27 9.68
CA ASN A 271 20.97 -7.88 11.03
C ASN A 271 20.09 -6.82 11.72
N ALA A 272 19.76 -7.08 12.99
CA ALA A 272 19.29 -6.08 13.97
C ALA A 272 20.18 -4.81 14.03
N GLU A 273 21.47 -4.92 13.68
CA GLU A 273 22.40 -3.78 13.62
C GLU A 273 21.98 -2.68 12.63
N LYS A 274 21.27 -3.03 11.54
CA LYS A 274 20.81 -2.03 10.57
C LYS A 274 19.68 -1.18 11.15
N ASP A 275 18.77 -1.81 11.87
CA ASP A 275 17.65 -1.14 12.51
C ASP A 275 18.15 -0.11 13.53
N ASP A 276 19.19 -0.48 14.29
CA ASP A 276 19.82 0.41 15.26
C ASP A 276 20.42 1.64 14.58
N ARG A 277 21.11 1.46 13.44
CA ARG A 277 21.67 2.59 12.67
C ARG A 277 20.60 3.53 12.13
N LEU A 278 19.49 3.00 11.61
CA LEU A 278 18.37 3.81 11.14
C LEU A 278 17.74 4.59 12.30
N CYS A 279 17.47 3.91 13.43
CA CYS A 279 16.92 4.53 14.62
C CYS A 279 17.84 5.63 15.18
N GLU A 280 19.15 5.39 15.24
CA GLU A 280 20.14 6.38 15.66
C GLU A 280 20.22 7.58 14.71
N SER A 281 20.21 7.33 13.39
CA SER A 281 20.19 8.40 12.38
C SER A 281 18.98 9.32 12.58
N ILE A 282 17.78 8.72 12.71
CA ILE A 282 16.54 9.46 12.94
C ILE A 282 16.59 10.19 14.29
N ARG A 283 17.04 9.53 15.37
CA ARG A 283 17.18 10.15 16.70
C ARG A 283 18.06 11.39 16.67
N ASN A 284 19.23 11.27 16.04
CA ASN A 284 20.21 12.34 15.98
C ASN A 284 19.71 13.55 15.18
N LYS A 285 18.92 13.30 14.13
CA LYS A 285 18.38 14.34 13.26
C LYS A 285 17.09 14.96 13.79
N TYR A 286 16.23 14.17 14.43
CA TYR A 286 14.90 14.59 14.90
C TYR A 286 14.75 14.35 16.40
N LYS A 287 15.05 15.39 17.19
CA LYS A 287 15.02 15.33 18.67
C LYS A 287 13.66 14.94 19.27
N THR A 288 12.58 15.10 18.52
CA THR A 288 11.21 14.76 18.95
C THR A 288 10.83 13.30 18.67
N ALA A 289 11.77 12.49 18.17
CA ALA A 289 11.54 11.08 17.89
C ALA A 289 11.30 10.29 19.19
N VAL A 290 10.19 9.57 19.23
CA VAL A 290 9.87 8.56 20.24
C VAL A 290 10.34 7.21 19.68
N ILE A 291 11.31 6.57 20.32
CA ILE A 291 11.96 5.35 19.80
C ILE A 291 11.80 4.20 20.79
N ASN A 292 11.38 3.02 20.31
CA ASN A 292 11.29 1.78 21.08
C ASN A 292 11.75 0.58 20.24
N ARG A 293 12.88 -0.04 20.62
CA ARG A 293 13.56 -1.08 19.82
C ARG A 293 13.79 -0.57 18.39
N HIS A 294 12.99 -1.10 17.48
CA HIS A 294 13.04 -0.88 16.06
C HIS A 294 11.78 -0.17 15.57
N ARG A 295 11.09 0.52 16.47
CA ARG A 295 9.93 1.38 16.19
C ARG A 295 10.31 2.82 16.45
N VAL A 296 9.98 3.69 15.50
CA VAL A 296 10.15 5.12 15.63
C VAL A 296 8.83 5.81 15.34
N VAL A 297 8.43 6.71 16.22
CA VAL A 297 7.30 7.61 16.02
C VAL A 297 7.82 9.03 16.00
N LEU A 298 7.54 9.73 14.89
CA LEU A 298 7.85 11.14 14.72
C LEU A 298 6.55 11.92 14.67
N ALA A 299 6.34 12.86 15.58
CA ALA A 299 5.26 13.84 15.43
C ALA A 299 5.68 14.94 14.43
N HIS A 300 4.81 15.27 13.47
CA HIS A 300 5.07 16.41 12.60
C HIS A 300 5.07 17.70 13.44
N PRO A 301 5.89 18.71 13.12
CA PRO A 301 5.85 20.00 13.83
C PRO A 301 4.46 20.65 13.89
N SER A 302 3.63 20.45 12.86
CA SER A 302 2.25 20.95 12.81
C SER A 302 1.25 20.16 13.68
N ARG A 303 1.66 19.01 14.24
CA ARG A 303 0.84 18.10 15.06
C ARG A 303 -0.47 17.65 14.40
N ARG A 304 -0.48 17.58 13.07
CA ARG A 304 -1.61 17.08 12.28
C ARG A 304 -1.46 15.61 11.90
N SER A 305 -0.22 15.16 11.71
CA SER A 305 0.13 13.77 11.45
C SER A 305 1.32 13.32 12.29
N SER A 306 1.59 12.03 12.26
CA SER A 306 2.83 11.42 12.73
C SER A 306 3.32 10.42 11.71
N LEU A 307 4.62 10.18 11.69
CA LEU A 307 5.25 9.17 10.87
C LEU A 307 5.67 8.03 11.78
N PHE A 308 5.11 6.84 11.54
CA PHE A 308 5.47 5.60 12.23
C PHE A 308 6.40 4.80 11.32
N ILE A 309 7.50 4.32 11.88
CA ILE A 309 8.51 3.55 11.18
C ILE A 309 8.78 2.31 12.02
N GLU A 310 8.75 1.15 11.39
CA GLU A 310 9.04 -0.16 11.95
C GLU A 310 9.84 -0.94 10.90
N ASN A 311 10.49 -2.03 11.32
CA ASN A 311 11.33 -2.88 10.46
C ASN A 311 10.67 -3.27 9.13
N GLU A 312 9.35 -3.42 9.11
CA GLU A 312 8.62 -3.91 7.95
C GLU A 312 7.70 -2.86 7.33
N ARG A 313 7.66 -1.63 7.86
CA ARG A 313 6.76 -0.61 7.33
C ARG A 313 7.08 0.82 7.75
N ILE A 314 6.71 1.76 6.90
CA ILE A 314 6.63 3.19 7.18
C ILE A 314 5.22 3.67 6.85
N GLU A 315 4.56 4.33 7.79
CA GLU A 315 3.18 4.80 7.63
C GLU A 315 2.99 6.22 8.16
N ILE A 316 2.20 7.03 7.46
CA ILE A 316 1.67 8.29 7.99
C ILE A 316 0.40 7.96 8.79
N MET A 317 0.37 8.34 10.05
CA MET A 317 -0.75 8.13 10.96
C MET A 317 -1.30 9.45 11.49
N LYS A 318 -2.54 9.43 12.01
CA LYS A 318 -3.13 10.59 12.69
C LYS A 318 -2.29 10.95 13.91
N PHE A 319 -2.00 12.23 14.11
CA PHE A 319 -1.29 12.67 15.31
C PHE A 319 -2.08 12.32 16.56
N ARG A 320 -1.38 11.81 17.58
CA ARG A 320 -1.90 11.56 18.92
C ARG A 320 -0.98 12.22 19.95
N PRO A 321 -1.50 12.64 21.12
CA PRO A 321 -0.70 13.31 22.13
C PRO A 321 0.52 12.51 22.63
N TRP A 322 0.45 11.17 22.62
CA TRP A 322 1.55 10.29 23.04
C TRP A 322 2.62 10.04 21.96
N HIS A 323 2.47 10.64 20.77
CA HIS A 323 3.51 10.60 19.72
C HIS A 323 4.65 11.59 19.96
N ILE A 324 4.56 12.37 21.04
CA ILE A 324 5.64 13.21 21.58
C ILE A 324 5.95 12.75 23.00
N PRO A 325 7.14 13.08 23.54
CA PRO A 325 7.42 12.84 24.94
C PRO A 325 6.35 13.48 25.84
N VAL A 326 5.89 12.73 26.83
CA VAL A 326 4.83 13.16 27.77
C VAL A 326 5.42 13.40 29.16
N ASP A 327 4.76 14.22 29.97
CA ASP A 327 5.13 14.42 31.37
C ASP A 327 4.34 13.48 32.30
N PHE A 328 4.73 13.45 33.58
CA PHE A 328 4.05 12.63 34.59
C PHE A 328 2.58 13.04 34.79
N ALA A 329 2.26 14.33 34.70
CA ALA A 329 0.90 14.83 34.91
C ALA A 329 -0.06 14.37 33.80
N TRP A 330 0.41 14.32 32.55
CA TRP A 330 -0.33 13.77 31.42
C TRP A 330 -0.61 12.28 31.63
N MET A 331 0.39 11.53 32.08
CA MET A 331 0.24 10.11 32.41
C MET A 331 -0.75 9.88 33.55
N GLU A 332 -0.70 10.66 34.62
CA GLU A 332 -1.73 10.61 35.67
C GLU A 332 -3.13 10.92 35.13
N SER A 333 -3.25 11.95 34.28
CA SER A 333 -4.52 12.30 33.65
C SER A 333 -5.06 11.19 32.77
N LEU A 334 -4.19 10.44 32.10
CA LEU A 334 -4.54 9.26 31.31
C LEU A 334 -5.03 8.13 32.23
N ILE A 335 -4.28 7.80 33.28
CA ILE A 335 -4.62 6.76 34.27
C ILE A 335 -5.94 7.09 34.98
N ASN A 336 -6.18 8.35 35.32
CA ASN A 336 -7.42 8.76 35.99
C ASN A 336 -8.65 8.75 35.05
N ARG A 337 -8.44 8.85 33.73
CA ARG A 337 -9.50 8.79 32.71
C ARG A 337 -9.56 7.45 32.00
N TRP A 338 -8.96 6.42 32.59
CA TRP A 338 -8.83 5.10 32.00
C TRP A 338 -10.21 4.47 31.82
N ASP A 339 -10.69 4.43 30.58
CA ASP A 339 -11.88 3.69 30.17
C ASP A 339 -11.51 2.59 29.15
N GLU A 340 -12.39 1.61 28.96
CA GLU A 340 -12.14 0.44 28.10
C GLU A 340 -11.84 0.81 26.62
N ASN A 341 -12.18 2.02 26.16
CA ASN A 341 -12.10 2.41 24.75
C ASN A 341 -10.81 3.15 24.37
N VAL A 342 -10.12 3.79 25.32
CA VAL A 342 -8.86 4.54 25.08
C VAL A 342 -7.65 3.61 24.85
N MET A 343 -7.77 2.36 25.28
CA MET A 343 -6.65 1.45 25.53
C MET A 343 -6.07 0.80 24.27
N PHE A 344 -6.85 0.60 23.22
CA PHE A 344 -6.41 -0.12 22.03
C PHE A 344 -5.41 0.67 21.17
N ASP A 345 -5.33 1.99 21.39
CA ASP A 345 -4.56 2.92 20.54
C ASP A 345 -3.19 3.31 21.12
N ILE A 346 -2.96 3.16 22.44
CA ILE A 346 -1.69 3.58 23.08
C ILE A 346 -0.79 2.36 23.24
N ARG A 347 0.12 2.18 22.29
CA ARG A 347 1.10 1.09 22.34
C ARG A 347 2.44 1.50 22.93
N PHE A 348 2.84 2.77 22.75
CA PHE A 348 4.16 3.27 23.15
C PHE A 348 4.06 4.71 23.64
N LEU A 349 4.81 5.03 24.70
CA LEU A 349 5.05 6.40 25.13
C LEU A 349 6.48 6.53 25.70
N THR A 350 7.01 7.75 25.64
CA THR A 350 8.30 8.11 26.23
C THR A 350 8.08 9.32 27.13
N PHE A 351 8.77 9.35 28.27
CA PHE A 351 8.75 10.53 29.14
C PHE A 351 9.63 11.65 28.59
N GLN A 352 9.22 12.89 28.81
CA GLN A 352 10.00 14.06 28.46
C GLN A 352 11.29 14.13 29.28
N ASP A 353 11.19 13.86 30.57
CA ASP A 353 12.27 14.00 31.54
C ASP A 353 12.40 12.74 32.41
N GLU A 354 13.63 12.42 32.85
CA GLU A 354 13.90 11.29 33.75
C GLU A 354 13.10 11.41 35.07
N ASP A 355 12.97 12.64 35.58
CA ASP A 355 12.21 12.90 36.81
C ASP A 355 10.75 12.47 36.70
N ASP A 356 10.15 12.55 35.50
CA ASP A 356 8.75 12.14 35.31
C ASP A 356 8.60 10.62 35.31
N TRP A 357 9.61 9.91 34.81
CA TRP A 357 9.70 8.46 34.97
C TRP A 357 9.87 8.08 36.45
N LEU A 358 10.75 8.75 37.17
CA LEU A 358 10.97 8.49 38.59
C LEU A 358 9.72 8.75 39.44
N LYS A 359 8.96 9.81 39.15
CA LYS A 359 7.66 10.08 39.80
C LYS A 359 6.65 8.96 39.55
N LEU A 360 6.62 8.41 38.33
CA LEU A 360 5.78 7.26 38.01
C LEU A 360 6.16 6.03 38.85
N VAL A 361 7.45 5.71 38.91
CA VAL A 361 7.98 4.61 39.73
C VAL A 361 7.70 4.83 41.21
N GLU A 362 7.88 6.05 41.72
CA GLU A 362 7.63 6.39 43.12
C GLU A 362 6.16 6.25 43.49
N LYS A 363 5.25 6.77 42.66
CA LYS A 363 3.81 6.75 42.96
C LYS A 363 3.20 5.35 42.85
N TYR A 364 3.53 4.63 41.78
CA TYR A 364 2.92 3.32 41.50
C TYR A 364 3.76 2.14 42.02
N GLY A 365 4.92 2.43 42.61
CA GLY A 365 5.76 1.51 43.36
C GLY A 365 6.87 0.84 42.53
N PRO A 366 7.88 0.26 43.22
CA PRO A 366 8.99 -0.41 42.56
C PRO A 366 8.57 -1.73 41.89
N LEU A 367 9.31 -2.09 40.84
CA LEU A 367 9.11 -3.29 40.02
C LEU A 367 9.06 -4.57 40.88
N LYS A 368 7.93 -5.29 40.86
CA LYS A 368 7.89 -6.67 41.36
C LYS A 368 8.36 -7.60 40.24
N LYS A 369 9.45 -8.34 40.48
CA LYS A 369 9.80 -9.51 39.68
C LYS A 369 8.82 -10.63 40.05
N GLU A 370 7.82 -10.87 39.23
CA GLU A 370 6.94 -12.05 39.37
C GLU A 370 7.13 -13.01 38.21
N ASP A 371 7.07 -14.30 38.52
CA ASP A 371 7.16 -15.41 37.58
C ASP A 371 6.00 -15.38 36.57
N VAL A 372 6.31 -15.61 35.30
CA VAL A 372 5.38 -15.54 34.17
C VAL A 372 4.31 -16.64 34.27
N PHE A 373 3.17 -16.36 34.91
CA PHE A 373 1.98 -17.21 34.85
C PHE A 373 1.07 -16.80 33.67
N ARG A 374 1.08 -17.61 32.61
CA ARG A 374 0.07 -17.61 31.55
C ARG A 374 -1.24 -18.14 32.12
N ASN A 375 -2.17 -17.26 32.43
CA ASN A 375 -3.57 -17.62 32.65
C ASN A 375 -4.39 -17.04 31.48
N GLU A 376 -5.07 -17.92 30.74
CA GLU A 376 -5.66 -17.64 29.42
C GLU A 376 -7.06 -16.99 29.46
N THR A 377 -7.58 -16.65 30.65
CA THR A 377 -9.00 -16.22 30.81
C THR A 377 -9.22 -14.76 31.17
N MET A 378 -8.19 -13.91 31.21
CA MET A 378 -8.34 -12.47 31.54
C MET A 378 -8.10 -11.58 30.31
N LYS A 379 -9.00 -10.60 30.07
CA LYS A 379 -8.73 -9.47 29.18
C LYS A 379 -7.63 -8.62 29.83
N ARG A 380 -6.40 -8.80 29.35
CA ARG A 380 -5.23 -8.06 29.83
C ARG A 380 -4.86 -7.04 28.78
N THR A 381 -4.60 -5.82 29.22
CA THR A 381 -4.04 -4.80 28.34
C THR A 381 -2.73 -4.30 28.89
N PHE A 382 -1.80 -4.11 27.96
CA PHE A 382 -0.41 -3.79 28.24
C PHE A 382 -0.11 -2.43 27.63
N LEU A 383 0.34 -1.52 28.47
CA LEU A 383 0.94 -0.26 28.08
C LEU A 383 2.46 -0.42 28.22
N GLU A 384 3.21 -0.37 27.12
CA GLU A 384 4.67 -0.36 27.19
C GLU A 384 5.16 1.08 27.39
N ILE A 385 5.83 1.33 28.51
CA ILE A 385 6.49 2.60 28.80
C ILE A 385 8.00 2.41 28.76
N MET A 386 8.66 3.28 28.00
CA MET A 386 10.10 3.26 27.83
C MET A 386 10.78 4.23 28.80
N ASN A 387 11.82 3.75 29.48
CA ASN A 387 12.75 4.61 30.22
C ASN A 387 13.55 5.45 29.19
N PRO A 388 13.49 6.79 29.23
CA PRO A 388 14.20 7.64 28.26
C PRO A 388 15.74 7.53 28.31
N LEU A 389 16.31 6.97 29.38
CA LEU A 389 17.77 6.89 29.57
C LEU A 389 18.39 5.52 29.28
N GLN A 390 17.59 4.46 29.31
CA GLN A 390 18.08 3.09 29.16
C GLN A 390 17.14 2.35 28.21
N ASN A 391 17.53 2.21 26.93
CA ASN A 391 16.75 1.45 25.93
C ASN A 391 16.53 -0.02 26.32
N GLU A 392 17.29 -0.52 27.29
CA GLU A 392 17.23 -1.87 27.82
C GLU A 392 16.20 -2.03 28.96
N GLU A 393 15.93 -0.97 29.74
CA GLU A 393 14.95 -1.03 30.82
C GLU A 393 13.54 -0.70 30.30
N ARG A 394 12.69 -1.73 30.27
CA ARG A 394 11.28 -1.62 29.88
C ARG A 394 10.40 -1.80 31.09
N MET A 395 9.40 -0.94 31.22
CA MET A 395 8.27 -1.23 32.06
C MET A 395 7.07 -1.52 31.18
N SER A 396 6.52 -2.72 31.29
CA SER A 396 5.15 -2.95 30.85
C SER A 396 4.23 -2.67 32.02
N LEU A 397 3.39 -1.66 31.84
CA LEU A 397 2.26 -1.36 32.69
C LEU A 397 1.11 -2.25 32.25
N GLN A 398 0.84 -3.28 33.02
CA GLN A 398 -0.32 -4.12 32.82
C GLN A 398 -1.47 -3.58 33.68
N ILE A 399 -2.58 -3.26 33.05
CA ILE A 399 -3.76 -2.81 33.80
C ILE A 399 -4.78 -3.95 33.74
N GLU A 400 -5.05 -4.54 34.90
CA GLU A 400 -6.03 -5.60 35.09
C GLU A 400 -7.27 -5.00 35.74
N GLU A 401 -8.43 -5.12 35.10
CA GLU A 401 -9.70 -4.80 35.76
C GLU A 401 -10.16 -6.01 36.59
N ARG A 402 -10.46 -5.79 37.87
CA ARG A 402 -10.98 -6.82 38.78
C ARG A 402 -12.13 -6.23 39.59
N ASP A 403 -13.33 -6.80 39.44
CA ASP A 403 -14.53 -6.42 40.19
C ASP A 403 -14.93 -4.92 40.05
N GLY A 404 -14.64 -4.30 38.89
CA GLY A 404 -14.91 -2.89 38.62
C GLY A 404 -13.85 -1.91 39.16
N GLU A 405 -12.76 -2.44 39.73
CA GLU A 405 -11.57 -1.66 40.11
C GLU A 405 -10.40 -1.98 39.17
N TYR A 406 -9.72 -0.95 38.67
CA TYR A 406 -8.51 -1.11 37.88
C TYR A 406 -7.31 -1.33 38.79
N ASN A 407 -6.73 -2.51 38.71
CA ASN A 407 -5.50 -2.87 39.39
C ASN A 407 -4.32 -2.70 38.41
N VAL A 408 -3.45 -1.74 38.71
CA VAL A 408 -2.27 -1.47 37.91
C VAL A 408 -1.14 -2.38 38.40
N GLN A 409 -0.79 -3.39 37.61
CA GLN A 409 0.32 -4.30 37.85
C GLN A 409 1.46 -3.99 36.89
N HIS A 410 2.70 -4.05 37.36
CA HIS A 410 3.87 -3.76 36.54
C HIS A 410 4.66 -5.05 36.30
N ARG A 411 5.13 -5.27 35.06
CA ARG A 411 5.94 -6.43 34.70
C ARG A 411 7.24 -6.03 34.02
N TYR A 412 8.31 -6.72 34.42
CA TYR A 412 9.59 -6.71 33.71
C TYR A 412 9.49 -7.62 32.48
N LEU A 413 9.85 -7.10 31.31
CA LEU A 413 10.10 -7.93 30.14
C LEU A 413 11.62 -8.13 30.06
N ASP A 414 12.12 -9.23 30.59
CA ASP A 414 13.50 -9.65 30.30
C ASP A 414 13.63 -9.81 28.78
N CYS A 415 14.55 -9.06 28.18
CA CYS A 415 14.94 -9.25 26.78
C CYS A 415 15.73 -10.57 26.69
N PHE A 416 15.04 -11.70 26.57
CA PHE A 416 15.66 -12.89 26.02
C PHE A 416 15.86 -12.65 24.53
N TYR A 417 17.13 -12.51 24.13
CA TYR A 417 17.58 -12.64 22.74
C TYR A 417 17.43 -14.09 22.27
#